data_AF-A0A7C5RPF2-F1
#
_entry.id   AF-A0A7C5RPF2-F1
#
_cell.length_a   1.000
_cell.length_b   1.000
_cell.length_c   1.000
_cell.angle_alpha   90.00
_cell.angle_beta   90.00
_cell.angle_gamma   90.00
#
_symmetry.space_group_name_H-M   'P 1'
#
loop_
_entity.id
_entity.type
_entity.pdbx_description
1 polymer ?
#
loop_
_entity_poly.entity_id
_entity_poly.type
_entity_poly.pdbx_seq_one_letter_code
_entity_poly.pdbx_strand_id
1 'polypeptide(L)'
;ERCIIDLSRNLYGAFTKHLKIMARQIGWGMPLRKIYEDFAKRTYGWLERAGVFILIDAIDVGGGAPETFEVLASFSEDLEEIERQKRATLKPLMIIPYLTAVLLIVVVIILVSFMKGLLKLARLSISSAEFIHFFLPPVIIIAVISGLVAGKVSSSTIAGGFKHAVIMAVISLLAIWLSGSISVGLFELQTTP
;
A
#
# COMPACT_ATOMS: atom_id res chain seq x y z
N GLU A 1 -4.87 -31.75 -21.38
CA GLU A 1 -4.76 -32.37 -20.03
C GLU A 1 -3.34 -32.87 -19.70
N ARG A 2 -2.70 -33.73 -20.51
CA ARG A 2 -1.34 -34.26 -20.23
C ARG A 2 -0.28 -33.17 -19.99
N CYS A 3 -0.33 -32.06 -20.73
CA CYS A 3 0.60 -30.95 -20.57
C CYS A 3 0.63 -30.38 -19.14
N ILE A 4 -0.51 -30.31 -18.45
CA ILE A 4 -0.58 -29.81 -17.06
C ILE A 4 0.14 -30.77 -16.11
N ILE A 5 0.05 -32.08 -16.35
CA ILE A 5 0.73 -33.11 -15.58
C ILE A 5 2.24 -33.04 -15.81
N ASP A 6 2.68 -32.88 -17.05
CA ASP A 6 4.10 -32.76 -17.39
C ASP A 6 4.72 -31.48 -16.83
N LEU A 7 4.03 -30.34 -16.94
CA LEU A 7 4.47 -29.08 -16.35
C LEU A 7 4.57 -29.16 -14.82
N SER A 8 3.73 -29.94 -14.14
CA SER A 8 3.77 -30.07 -12.67
C SER A 8 5.08 -30.65 -12.11
N ARG A 9 5.94 -31.21 -12.97
CA ARG A 9 7.28 -31.71 -12.63
C ARG A 9 8.31 -30.60 -12.47
N ASN A 10 8.08 -29.42 -13.05
CA ASN A 10 8.96 -28.26 -12.96
C ASN A 10 8.70 -27.41 -11.70
N LEU A 11 9.65 -26.51 -11.39
CA LEU A 11 9.58 -25.60 -10.24
C LEU A 11 9.12 -24.21 -10.69
N TYR A 12 7.93 -23.79 -10.25
CA TYR A 12 7.32 -22.47 -10.50
C TYR A 12 7.11 -21.68 -9.21
N GLY A 13 8.02 -21.84 -8.23
CA GLY A 13 7.93 -21.15 -6.94
C GLY A 13 6.62 -21.44 -6.20
N ALA A 14 5.93 -20.38 -5.75
CA ALA A 14 4.68 -20.47 -4.99
C ALA A 14 3.56 -21.21 -5.74
N PHE A 15 3.53 -21.13 -7.07
CA PHE A 15 2.50 -21.78 -7.89
C PHE A 15 2.67 -23.30 -7.98
N THR A 16 3.89 -23.82 -7.77
CA THR A 16 4.21 -25.27 -7.84
C THR A 16 3.27 -26.11 -6.99
N LYS A 17 2.93 -25.63 -5.78
CA LYS A 17 2.03 -26.34 -4.87
C LYS A 17 0.62 -26.49 -5.46
N HIS A 18 0.11 -25.43 -6.08
CA HIS A 18 -1.21 -25.42 -6.69
C HIS A 18 -1.23 -26.28 -7.96
N LEU A 19 -0.20 -26.18 -8.80
CA LEU A 19 -0.07 -26.98 -10.02
C LEU A 19 -0.01 -28.49 -9.74
N LYS A 20 0.72 -28.92 -8.72
CA LYS A 20 0.76 -30.34 -8.30
C LYS A 20 -0.58 -30.86 -7.80
N ILE A 21 -1.37 -30.02 -7.14
CA ILE A 21 -2.73 -30.39 -6.71
C ILE A 21 -3.62 -30.54 -7.94
N MET A 22 -3.61 -29.57 -8.85
CA MET A 22 -4.38 -29.62 -10.10
C MET A 22 -4.01 -30.85 -10.94
N ALA A 23 -2.71 -31.14 -11.13
CA ALA A 23 -2.25 -32.32 -11.88
C ALA A 23 -2.73 -33.64 -11.26
N ARG A 24 -2.79 -33.75 -9.92
CA ARG A 24 -3.32 -34.94 -9.23
C ARG A 24 -4.82 -35.08 -9.44
N GLN A 25 -5.55 -33.97 -9.36
CA GLN A 25 -7.00 -33.96 -9.57
C GLN A 25 -7.38 -34.31 -11.01
N ILE A 26 -6.61 -33.82 -12.00
CA ILE A 26 -6.73 -34.23 -13.41
C ILE A 26 -6.41 -35.72 -13.56
N GLY A 27 -5.33 -36.21 -12.93
CA GLY A 27 -4.96 -37.63 -12.95
C GLY A 27 -6.02 -38.57 -12.33
N TRP A 28 -6.91 -38.04 -11.49
CA TRP A 28 -8.05 -38.76 -10.92
C TRP A 28 -9.35 -38.59 -11.72
N GLY A 29 -9.31 -37.90 -12.87
CA GLY A 29 -10.47 -37.72 -13.75
C GLY A 29 -11.54 -36.78 -13.19
N MET A 30 -11.19 -35.86 -12.27
CA MET A 30 -12.15 -34.85 -11.82
C MET A 30 -12.46 -33.83 -12.92
N PRO A 31 -13.71 -33.34 -13.00
CA PRO A 31 -14.08 -32.31 -13.97
C PRO A 31 -13.32 -31.01 -13.69
N LEU A 32 -12.84 -30.37 -14.77
CA LEU A 32 -11.99 -29.16 -14.69
C LEU A 32 -12.65 -28.02 -13.92
N ARG A 33 -13.98 -27.88 -14.04
CA ARG A 33 -14.75 -26.90 -13.27
C ARG A 33 -14.63 -27.09 -11.75
N LYS A 34 -14.60 -28.33 -11.27
CA LYS A 34 -14.40 -28.64 -9.84
C LYS A 34 -12.96 -28.38 -9.40
N ILE A 35 -12.00 -28.61 -10.30
CA ILE A 35 -10.58 -28.29 -10.07
C ILE A 35 -10.39 -26.78 -9.92
N TYR A 36 -11.04 -25.98 -10.77
CA TYR A 36 -11.06 -24.52 -10.63
C TYR A 36 -11.65 -24.07 -9.29
N GLU A 37 -12.81 -24.61 -8.90
CA GLU A 37 -13.45 -24.25 -7.63
C GLU A 37 -12.55 -24.54 -6.42
N ASP A 38 -11.86 -25.68 -6.42
CA ASP A 38 -10.89 -26.05 -5.40
C ASP A 38 -9.64 -25.16 -5.41
N PHE A 39 -9.15 -24.78 -6.59
CA PHE A 39 -8.06 -23.83 -6.75
C PHE A 39 -8.46 -22.45 -6.21
N ALA A 40 -9.61 -21.93 -6.63
CA ALA A 40 -10.11 -20.61 -6.26
C ALA A 40 -10.33 -20.47 -4.75
N LYS A 41 -10.69 -21.54 -4.03
CA LYS A 41 -10.77 -21.53 -2.55
C LYS A 41 -9.42 -21.36 -1.85
N ARG A 42 -8.31 -21.69 -2.52
CA ARG A 42 -6.95 -21.73 -1.94
C ARG A 42 -6.08 -20.54 -2.35
N THR A 43 -6.40 -19.88 -3.45
CA THR A 43 -5.72 -18.65 -3.92
C THR A 43 -6.61 -17.44 -3.73
N TYR A 44 -6.02 -16.33 -3.26
CA TYR A 44 -6.73 -15.06 -3.04
C TYR A 44 -6.47 -14.04 -4.15
N GLY A 45 -5.45 -14.26 -4.99
CA GLY A 45 -5.14 -13.37 -6.10
C GLY A 45 -6.22 -13.39 -7.17
N TRP A 46 -6.77 -12.21 -7.48
CA TRP A 46 -7.76 -12.07 -8.56
C TRP A 46 -7.17 -12.52 -9.91
N LEU A 47 -5.95 -12.10 -10.21
CA LEU A 47 -5.29 -12.41 -11.47
C LEU A 47 -5.02 -13.91 -11.63
N GLU A 48 -4.54 -14.56 -10.58
CA GLU A 48 -4.30 -16.01 -10.54
C GLU A 48 -5.57 -16.80 -10.81
N ARG A 49 -6.70 -16.37 -10.21
CA ARG A 49 -8.02 -16.98 -10.43
C ARG A 49 -8.50 -16.77 -11.86
N ALA A 50 -8.39 -15.55 -12.37
CA ALA A 50 -8.80 -15.22 -13.74
C ALA A 50 -8.00 -16.02 -14.78
N GLY A 51 -6.67 -16.11 -14.63
CA GLY A 51 -5.81 -16.85 -15.56
C GLY A 51 -6.14 -18.35 -15.60
N VAL A 52 -6.30 -18.99 -14.44
CA VAL A 52 -6.68 -20.42 -14.37
C VAL A 52 -8.12 -20.65 -14.82
N PHE A 53 -9.04 -19.71 -14.56
CA PHE A 53 -10.41 -19.77 -15.05
C PHE A 53 -10.46 -19.77 -16.57
N ILE A 54 -9.81 -18.81 -17.22
CA ILE A 54 -9.78 -18.69 -18.68
C ILE A 54 -9.11 -19.93 -19.30
N LEU A 55 -8.04 -20.43 -18.68
CA LEU A 55 -7.37 -21.66 -19.12
C LEU A 55 -8.32 -22.87 -19.10
N ILE A 56 -9.10 -23.03 -18.03
CA ILE A 56 -10.04 -24.13 -17.87
C ILE A 56 -11.24 -24.00 -18.81
N ASP A 57 -11.79 -22.80 -18.97
CA ASP A 57 -12.89 -22.51 -19.88
C ASP A 57 -12.49 -22.75 -21.34
N ALA A 58 -11.28 -22.34 -21.73
CA ALA A 58 -10.72 -22.64 -23.05
C ALA A 58 -10.58 -24.15 -23.30
N ILE A 59 -10.26 -24.94 -22.28
CA ILE A 59 -10.19 -26.41 -22.42
C ILE A 59 -11.59 -27.03 -22.49
N ASP A 60 -12.54 -26.59 -21.66
CA ASP A 60 -13.90 -27.16 -21.55
C ASP A 60 -14.77 -26.87 -22.78
N VAL A 61 -14.65 -25.67 -23.37
CA VAL A 61 -15.39 -25.24 -24.58
C VAL A 61 -14.74 -25.76 -25.88
N GLY A 62 -13.68 -26.57 -25.79
CA GLY A 62 -13.00 -27.14 -26.96
C GLY A 62 -12.05 -26.16 -27.68
N GLY A 63 -11.78 -25.01 -27.08
CA GLY A 63 -10.81 -24.01 -27.54
C GLY A 63 -9.35 -24.40 -27.30
N GLY A 64 -9.04 -25.65 -26.93
CA GLY A 64 -7.70 -26.16 -26.65
C GLY A 64 -6.77 -26.28 -27.86
N ALA A 65 -7.03 -25.52 -28.92
CA ALA A 65 -6.14 -25.36 -30.05
C ALA A 65 -4.86 -24.61 -29.60
N PRO A 66 -3.68 -24.95 -30.13
CA PRO A 66 -2.42 -24.29 -29.79
C PRO A 66 -2.48 -22.76 -29.92
N GLU A 67 -3.23 -22.26 -30.91
CA GLU A 67 -3.40 -20.84 -31.19
C GLU A 67 -4.08 -20.10 -30.04
N THR A 68 -5.08 -20.70 -29.39
CA THR A 68 -5.75 -20.10 -28.22
C THR A 68 -4.81 -20.03 -27.03
N PHE A 69 -3.99 -21.08 -26.81
CA PHE A 69 -3.00 -21.07 -25.72
C PHE A 69 -1.89 -20.06 -25.96
N GLU A 70 -1.50 -19.82 -27.22
CA GLU A 70 -0.53 -18.79 -27.57
C GLU A 70 -1.07 -17.38 -27.29
N VAL A 71 -2.35 -17.12 -27.59
CA VAL A 71 -3.02 -15.86 -27.22
C VAL A 71 -3.12 -15.69 -25.69
N LEU A 72 -3.37 -16.77 -24.94
CA LEU A 72 -3.41 -16.71 -23.47
C LEU A 72 -2.03 -16.49 -22.86
N ALA A 73 -0.99 -17.08 -23.46
CA ALA A 73 0.38 -16.88 -23.03
C ALA A 73 0.79 -15.42 -23.26
N SER A 74 0.55 -14.87 -24.47
CA SER A 74 0.88 -13.48 -24.77
C SER A 74 0.11 -12.50 -23.88
N PHE A 75 -1.20 -12.74 -23.66
CA PHE A 75 -1.98 -11.91 -22.73
C PHE A 75 -1.43 -11.96 -21.30
N SER A 76 -0.98 -13.14 -20.83
CA SER A 76 -0.38 -13.28 -19.50
C SER A 76 0.97 -12.56 -19.39
N GLU A 77 1.79 -12.59 -20.44
CA GLU A 77 3.06 -11.85 -20.53
C GLU A 77 2.81 -10.33 -20.54
N ASP A 78 1.89 -9.87 -21.39
CA ASP A 78 1.48 -8.46 -21.45
C ASP A 78 0.99 -7.96 -20.07
N LEU A 79 0.22 -8.80 -19.37
CA LEU A 79 -0.34 -8.45 -18.07
C LEU A 79 0.72 -8.42 -16.97
N GLU A 80 1.68 -9.34 -16.97
CA GLU A 80 2.85 -9.28 -16.09
C GLU A 80 3.65 -7.99 -16.35
N GLU A 81 3.85 -7.64 -17.62
CA GLU A 81 4.54 -6.42 -18.00
C GLU A 81 3.77 -5.16 -17.54
N ILE A 82 2.44 -5.13 -17.72
CA ILE A 82 1.59 -4.05 -17.19
C ILE A 82 1.69 -3.95 -15.67
N GLU A 83 1.65 -5.06 -14.93
CA GLU A 83 1.80 -5.04 -13.48
C GLU A 83 3.19 -4.54 -13.05
N ARG A 84 4.23 -4.96 -13.76
CA ARG A 84 5.61 -4.54 -13.53
C ARG A 84 5.78 -3.04 -13.81
N GLN A 85 5.25 -2.55 -14.92
CA GLN A 85 5.24 -1.14 -15.28
C GLN A 85 4.44 -0.31 -14.26
N LYS A 86 3.24 -0.77 -13.88
CA LYS A 86 2.44 -0.14 -12.81
C LYS A 86 3.24 0.00 -11.52
N ARG A 87 3.90 -1.07 -11.07
CA ARG A 87 4.73 -1.03 -9.86
C ARG A 87 5.91 -0.07 -10.00
N ALA A 88 6.56 -0.03 -11.15
CA ALA A 88 7.67 0.88 -11.43
C ALA A 88 7.22 2.35 -11.42
N THR A 89 6.07 2.66 -12.03
CA THR A 89 5.50 4.00 -12.13
C THR A 89 4.96 4.51 -10.79
N LEU A 90 4.38 3.63 -9.96
CA LEU A 90 3.83 4.01 -8.65
C LEU A 90 4.92 4.23 -7.59
N LYS A 91 6.06 3.55 -7.71
CA LYS A 91 7.17 3.66 -6.75
C LYS A 91 7.64 5.11 -6.51
N PRO A 92 7.92 5.95 -7.53
CA PRO A 92 8.30 7.36 -7.32
C PRO A 92 7.15 8.21 -6.79
N LEU A 93 5.90 7.89 -7.12
CA LEU A 93 4.72 8.65 -6.69
C LEU A 93 4.48 8.57 -5.17
N MET A 94 5.12 7.63 -4.47
CA MET A 94 5.10 7.54 -3.02
C MET A 94 5.60 8.79 -2.31
N ILE A 95 6.41 9.65 -2.94
CA ILE A 95 6.96 10.83 -2.27
C ILE A 95 5.90 11.88 -1.95
N ILE A 96 4.78 11.91 -2.70
CA ILE A 96 3.76 12.96 -2.59
C ILE A 96 3.10 12.99 -1.19
N PRO A 97 2.58 11.89 -0.63
CA PRO A 97 2.01 11.90 0.72
C PRO A 97 3.03 12.26 1.81
N TYR A 98 4.32 12.00 1.58
CA TYR A 98 5.37 12.43 2.50
C TYR A 98 5.52 13.94 2.51
N LEU A 99 5.59 14.57 1.33
CA LEU A 99 5.64 16.02 1.20
C LEU A 99 4.42 16.69 1.85
N THR A 100 3.22 16.14 1.66
CA THR A 100 1.99 16.67 2.26
C THR A 100 2.04 16.70 3.78
N ALA A 101 2.52 15.62 4.43
CA ALA A 101 2.56 15.59 5.89
C ALA A 101 3.65 16.51 6.45
N VAL A 102 4.82 16.57 5.79
CA VAL A 102 5.90 17.50 6.19
C VAL A 102 5.43 18.95 6.05
N LEU A 103 4.79 19.29 4.94
CA LEU A 103 4.23 20.63 4.73
C LEU A 103 3.20 20.97 5.81
N LEU A 104 2.31 20.04 6.16
CA LEU A 104 1.33 20.25 7.23
C LEU A 104 1.99 20.50 8.59
N ILE A 105 3.03 19.75 8.93
CA ILE A 105 3.80 19.95 10.16
C ILE A 105 4.40 21.37 10.18
N VAL A 106 5.01 21.81 9.09
CA VAL A 106 5.60 23.16 8.97
C VAL A 106 4.53 24.23 9.15
N VAL A 107 3.38 24.10 8.48
CA VAL A 107 2.26 25.04 8.59
C VAL A 107 1.76 25.12 10.04
N VAL A 108 1.67 24.00 10.76
CA VAL A 108 1.24 23.97 12.16
C VAL A 108 2.27 24.64 13.08
N ILE A 109 3.57 24.43 12.86
CA ILE A 109 4.62 25.12 13.65
C ILE A 109 4.51 26.64 13.50
N ILE A 110 4.34 27.12 12.27
CA ILE A 110 4.18 28.54 11.97
C ILE A 110 2.92 29.09 12.64
N LEU A 111 1.79 28.39 12.51
CA LEU A 111 0.52 28.80 13.10
C LEU A 111 0.59 28.89 14.63
N VAL A 112 1.20 27.89 15.29
CA VAL A 112 1.39 27.89 16.75
C VAL A 112 2.28 29.06 17.18
N SER A 113 3.38 29.31 16.47
CA SER A 113 4.30 30.40 16.77
C SER A 113 3.64 31.78 16.62
N PHE A 114 2.87 31.96 15.53
CA PHE A 114 2.11 33.17 15.26
C PHE A 114 1.04 33.42 16.35
N MET A 115 0.28 32.39 16.71
CA MET A 115 -0.77 32.51 17.72
C MET A 115 -0.21 32.87 19.10
N LYS A 116 0.93 32.29 19.50
CA LYS A 116 1.64 32.67 20.72
C LYS A 116 2.06 34.14 20.71
N GLY A 117 2.54 34.64 19.56
CA GLY A 117 2.87 36.05 19.38
C GLY A 117 1.68 36.99 19.59
N LEU A 118 0.52 36.66 19.02
CA LEU A 118 -0.72 37.44 19.21
C LEU A 118 -1.21 37.43 20.66
N LEU A 119 -1.17 36.28 21.33
CA LEU A 119 -1.59 36.15 22.73
C LEU A 119 -0.69 36.96 23.67
N LYS A 120 0.62 36.99 23.39
CA LYS A 120 1.58 37.84 24.11
C LYS A 120 1.25 39.32 23.97
N LEU A 121 0.90 39.78 22.77
CA LEU A 121 0.45 41.16 22.52
C LEU A 121 -0.87 41.48 23.25
N ALA A 122 -1.80 40.55 23.26
CA ALA A 122 -3.10 40.69 23.93
C ALA A 122 -3.04 40.57 25.47
N ARG A 123 -1.86 40.28 26.06
CA ARG A 123 -1.67 39.97 27.49
C ARG A 123 -2.54 38.82 28.00
N LEU A 124 -2.93 37.92 27.11
CA LEU A 124 -3.66 36.70 27.44
C LEU A 124 -2.66 35.55 27.53
N SER A 125 -2.52 34.96 28.72
CA SER A 125 -1.66 33.79 28.91
C SER A 125 -2.48 32.51 28.74
N ILE A 126 -2.52 31.98 27.52
CA ILE A 126 -2.98 30.61 27.30
C ILE A 126 -1.79 29.66 27.52
N SER A 127 -2.02 28.57 28.26
CA SER A 127 -0.99 27.56 28.49
C SER A 127 -0.55 26.91 27.18
N SER A 128 0.76 26.69 27.01
CA SER A 128 1.29 25.93 25.86
C SER A 128 0.68 24.52 25.76
N ALA A 129 0.19 23.96 26.86
CA ALA A 129 -0.49 22.68 26.89
C ALA A 129 -1.82 22.69 26.11
N GLU A 130 -2.62 23.75 26.22
CA GLU A 130 -3.91 23.85 25.51
C GLU A 130 -3.73 23.89 24.00
N PHE A 131 -2.68 24.57 23.52
CA PHE A 131 -2.31 24.56 22.11
C PHE A 131 -1.94 23.17 21.61
N ILE A 132 -1.13 22.45 22.37
CA ILE A 132 -0.73 21.09 22.00
C ILE A 132 -1.99 20.20 21.97
N HIS A 133 -2.88 20.28 22.96
CA HIS A 133 -4.11 19.49 22.97
C HIS A 133 -5.05 19.80 21.79
N PHE A 134 -5.10 21.05 21.34
CA PHE A 134 -5.94 21.44 20.21
C PHE A 134 -5.39 20.96 18.86
N PHE A 135 -4.07 21.07 18.64
CA PHE A 135 -3.45 20.76 17.35
C PHE A 135 -2.97 19.31 17.20
N LEU A 136 -2.74 18.60 18.30
CA LEU A 136 -2.19 17.24 18.26
C LEU A 136 -3.12 16.20 17.62
N PRO A 137 -4.43 16.14 17.92
CA PRO A 137 -5.33 15.19 17.28
C PRO A 137 -5.40 15.31 15.74
N PRO A 138 -5.64 16.49 15.14
CA PRO A 138 -5.75 16.59 13.69
C PRO A 138 -4.42 16.31 12.97
N VAL A 139 -3.28 16.71 13.54
CA VAL A 139 -1.95 16.47 12.94
C VAL A 139 -1.62 14.98 12.91
N ILE A 140 -1.87 14.26 14.02
CA ILE A 140 -1.62 12.82 14.08
C ILE A 140 -2.53 12.07 13.11
N ILE A 141 -3.83 12.43 13.07
CA ILE A 141 -4.79 11.81 12.15
C ILE A 141 -4.34 11.97 10.70
N ILE A 142 -3.95 13.19 10.28
CA ILE A 142 -3.52 13.43 8.90
C ILE A 142 -2.19 12.73 8.60
N ALA A 143 -1.24 12.69 9.55
CA ALA A 143 0.02 11.98 9.38
C ALA A 143 -0.19 10.47 9.18
N VAL A 144 -1.06 9.86 9.97
CA VAL A 144 -1.44 8.44 9.86
C VAL A 144 -2.13 8.18 8.52
N ILE A 145 -3.14 8.99 8.16
CA ILE A 145 -3.86 8.84 6.89
C ILE A 145 -2.89 9.01 5.70
N SER A 146 -2.01 10.01 5.74
CA SER A 146 -1.04 10.24 4.67
C SER A 146 -0.06 9.08 4.51
N GLY A 147 0.41 8.49 5.61
CA GLY A 147 1.25 7.28 5.56
C GLY A 147 0.50 6.05 5.03
N LEU A 148 -0.78 5.88 5.39
CA LEU A 148 -1.62 4.83 4.82
C LEU A 148 -1.82 5.02 3.31
N VAL A 149 -2.04 6.27 2.87
CA VAL A 149 -2.14 6.64 1.45
C VAL A 149 -0.83 6.33 0.74
N ALA A 150 0.34 6.68 1.31
CA ALA A 150 1.65 6.37 0.73
C ALA A 150 1.82 4.87 0.44
N GLY A 151 1.45 4.01 1.38
CA GLY A 151 1.52 2.58 1.16
C GLY A 151 0.45 2.03 0.22
N LYS A 152 -0.76 2.62 0.20
CA LYS A 152 -1.78 2.25 -0.79
C LYS A 152 -1.31 2.57 -2.21
N VAL A 153 -0.65 3.71 -2.39
CA VAL A 153 -0.09 4.13 -3.69
C VAL A 153 0.99 3.15 -4.17
N SER A 154 1.88 2.66 -3.32
CA SER A 154 2.94 1.73 -3.77
C SER A 154 2.56 0.27 -3.80
N SER A 155 1.85 -0.20 -2.78
CA SER A 155 1.59 -1.63 -2.58
C SER A 155 0.19 -2.04 -3.04
N SER A 156 -0.60 -1.11 -3.58
CA SER A 156 -2.03 -1.27 -3.94
C SER A 156 -2.93 -1.67 -2.75
N THR A 157 -2.37 -1.83 -1.55
CA THR A 157 -3.08 -2.27 -0.34
C THR A 157 -2.86 -1.26 0.77
N ILE A 158 -3.89 -1.03 1.59
CA ILE A 158 -3.80 -0.14 2.75
C ILE A 158 -2.86 -0.73 3.81
N ALA A 159 -2.84 -2.07 3.94
CA ALA A 159 -1.99 -2.78 4.89
C ALA A 159 -0.50 -2.51 4.69
N GLY A 160 -0.03 -2.35 3.44
CA GLY A 160 1.36 -1.98 3.16
C GLY A 160 1.74 -0.58 3.65
N GLY A 161 0.75 0.28 3.90
CA GLY A 161 0.93 1.62 4.46
C GLY A 161 1.11 1.68 5.96
N PHE A 162 0.91 0.59 6.70
CA PHE A 162 1.02 0.60 8.16
C PHE A 162 2.41 1.07 8.64
N LYS A 163 3.49 0.56 8.02
CA LYS A 163 4.87 0.99 8.33
C LYS A 163 5.07 2.49 8.08
N HIS A 164 4.50 2.99 6.99
CA HIS A 164 4.61 4.40 6.58
C HIS A 164 3.81 5.29 7.54
N ALA A 165 2.61 4.88 7.93
CA ALA A 165 1.77 5.57 8.91
C ALA A 165 2.42 5.69 10.28
N VAL A 166 3.05 4.61 10.77
CA VAL A 166 3.76 4.63 12.06
C VAL A 166 4.95 5.60 12.02
N ILE A 167 5.77 5.56 10.96
CA ILE A 167 6.91 6.46 10.81
C ILE A 167 6.44 7.93 10.81
N MET A 168 5.38 8.23 10.06
CA MET A 168 4.86 9.59 9.94
C MET A 168 4.22 10.09 11.23
N ALA A 169 3.55 9.22 11.99
CA ALA A 169 3.02 9.56 13.30
C ALA A 169 4.13 9.86 14.33
N VAL A 170 5.23 9.11 14.30
CA VAL A 170 6.39 9.37 15.18
C VAL A 170 7.05 10.70 14.81
N ILE A 171 7.23 10.98 13.52
CA ILE A 171 7.81 12.26 13.05
C ILE A 171 6.90 13.43 13.46
N SER A 172 5.59 13.30 13.31
CA SER A 172 4.66 14.38 13.68
C SER A 172 4.60 14.62 15.19
N LEU A 173 4.68 13.57 16.01
CA LEU A 173 4.81 13.68 17.47
C LEU A 173 6.10 14.40 17.86
N LEU A 174 7.24 14.04 17.27
CA LEU A 174 8.52 14.70 17.51
C LEU A 174 8.47 16.18 17.10
N ALA A 175 7.85 16.49 15.96
CA ALA A 175 7.74 17.86 15.48
C ALA A 175 6.88 18.74 16.40
N ILE A 176 5.78 18.22 16.93
CA ILE A 176 4.94 18.94 17.90
C ILE A 176 5.69 19.14 19.22
N TRP A 177 6.37 18.11 19.72
CA TRP A 177 7.19 18.20 20.93
C TRP A 177 8.31 19.24 20.78
N LEU A 178 8.98 19.24 19.63
CA LEU A 178 10.02 20.21 19.29
C LEU A 178 9.45 21.63 19.16
N SER A 179 8.26 21.80 18.57
CA SER A 179 7.56 23.08 18.52
C SER A 179 7.26 23.64 19.91
N GLY A 180 6.83 22.76 20.83
CA GLY A 180 6.62 23.09 22.24
C GLY A 180 7.86 23.63 22.94
N SER A 181 9.04 23.05 22.65
CA SER A 181 10.32 23.45 23.25
C SER A 181 11.00 24.64 22.55
N ILE A 182 11.00 24.70 21.22
CA ILE A 182 11.59 25.80 20.44
C ILE A 182 10.88 27.13 20.72
N SER A 183 9.57 27.11 20.94
CA SER A 183 8.83 28.32 21.34
C SER A 183 9.32 28.91 22.67
N VAL A 184 9.99 28.13 23.52
CA VAL A 184 10.57 28.62 24.77
C VAL A 184 11.94 29.25 24.49
N GLY A 185 12.77 28.64 23.64
CA GLY A 185 14.13 29.10 23.36
C GLY A 185 14.26 30.27 22.36
N LEU A 186 13.40 30.36 21.34
CA LEU A 186 13.53 31.41 20.30
C LEU A 186 13.11 32.79 20.80
N PHE A 187 12.25 32.87 21.82
CA PHE A 187 11.80 34.14 22.38
C PHE A 187 12.72 34.68 23.50
N GLU A 188 13.48 33.82 24.20
CA GLU A 188 14.41 34.29 25.23
C GLU A 188 15.61 35.07 24.66
N LEU A 189 15.97 34.85 23.39
CA LEU A 189 17.03 35.62 22.72
C LEU A 189 16.62 37.05 22.31
N GLN A 190 15.32 37.41 22.43
CA GLN A 190 14.84 38.77 22.14
C GLN A 190 14.60 39.63 23.39
N THR A 191 14.88 39.12 24.59
CA THR A 191 14.65 39.85 25.86
C THR A 191 15.85 39.84 26.81
N THR A 192 17.06 40.00 26.30
CA THR A 192 18.18 40.50 27.11
C THR A 192 18.61 41.85 26.53
N PRO A 193 18.90 42.83 27.41
CA PRO A 193 18.39 44.21 27.34
C PRO A 193 18.88 45.05 26.16
#